data_AF-A0A955R2X0-F1
#
_entry.id   AF-A0A955R2X0-F1
#
_cell.length_a   1.000
_cell.length_b   1.000
_cell.length_c   1.000
_cell.angle_alpha   90.00
_cell.angle_beta   90.00
_cell.angle_gamma   90.00
#
_symmetry.space_group_name_H-M   'P 1'
#
loop_
_entity.id
_entity.type
_entity.pdbx_description
1 polymer ?
#
loop_
_entity_poly.entity_id
_entity_poly.type
_entity_poly.pdbx_seq_one_letter_code
_entity_poly.pdbx_strand_id
1 'polypeptide(L)'
;MPPSEDWLRLSAKLFQVSPAPEQFTRNPDHCCECQEHEDTLKNKTPETIGLEELGNPGWDPAAFLSPQGFCYFFPAMVRLVLEDLGKTAYVESFLFHLAWDGPGNERYLFFSEAQRRSCRIFWRT
;
A
#
# COMPACT_ATOMS: atom_id res chain seq x y z
N MET A 1 3.03 10.74 -17.16
CA MET A 1 2.02 9.91 -16.46
C MET A 1 0.78 9.65 -17.31
N PRO A 2 0.25 8.41 -17.35
CA PRO A 2 -1.16 8.17 -17.66
C PRO A 2 -2.07 9.09 -16.83
N PRO A 3 -3.25 9.46 -17.33
CA PRO A 3 -4.29 10.10 -16.52
C PRO A 3 -4.51 9.39 -15.18
N SER A 4 -4.81 10.14 -14.12
CA SER A 4 -5.05 9.59 -12.77
C SER A 4 -6.12 8.49 -12.76
N GLU A 5 -7.17 8.64 -13.57
CA GLU A 5 -8.22 7.63 -13.72
C GLU A 5 -7.73 6.29 -14.29
N ASP A 6 -6.73 6.31 -15.17
CA ASP A 6 -6.17 5.09 -15.76
C ASP A 6 -5.37 4.30 -14.71
N TRP A 7 -4.68 4.99 -13.81
CA TRP A 7 -3.95 4.37 -12.71
C TRP A 7 -4.86 3.75 -11.65
N LEU A 8 -5.94 4.45 -11.29
CA LEU A 8 -6.94 3.92 -10.36
C LEU A 8 -7.59 2.65 -10.92
N ARG A 9 -8.02 2.68 -12.18
CA ARG A 9 -8.61 1.51 -12.84
C ARG A 9 -7.64 0.35 -12.96
N LEU A 10 -6.38 0.63 -13.32
CA LEU A 10 -5.35 -0.40 -13.47
C LEU A 10 -5.01 -1.07 -12.13
N SER A 11 -4.79 -0.27 -11.08
CA SER A 11 -4.47 -0.78 -9.75
C SER A 11 -5.64 -1.57 -9.15
N ALA A 12 -6.87 -1.06 -9.24
CA ALA A 12 -8.06 -1.79 -8.84
C ALA A 12 -8.15 -3.15 -9.55
N LYS A 13 -8.05 -3.17 -10.89
CA LYS A 13 -8.11 -4.40 -11.69
C LYS A 13 -7.04 -5.44 -11.30
N LEU A 14 -5.82 -5.00 -11.01
CA LEU A 14 -4.70 -5.90 -10.73
C LEU A 14 -4.60 -6.34 -9.27
N PHE A 15 -5.14 -5.56 -8.32
CA PHE A 15 -4.93 -5.79 -6.89
C PHE A 15 -6.23 -6.07 -6.10
N GLN A 16 -7.41 -5.58 -6.52
CA GLN A 16 -8.70 -5.93 -5.87
C GLN A 16 -9.11 -7.40 -6.04
N VAL A 17 -8.38 -8.20 -6.82
CA VAL A 17 -8.60 -9.64 -6.90
C VAL A 17 -8.19 -10.36 -5.61
N SER A 18 -7.44 -9.69 -4.71
CA SER A 18 -6.98 -10.29 -3.45
C SER A 18 -8.06 -10.18 -2.38
N PRO A 19 -8.50 -11.28 -1.74
CA PRO A 19 -9.37 -11.20 -0.57
C PRO A 19 -8.66 -10.46 0.57
N ALA A 20 -9.43 -9.86 1.47
CA ALA A 20 -8.89 -9.32 2.71
C ALA A 20 -8.18 -10.45 3.49
N PRO A 21 -6.92 -10.26 3.92
CA PRO A 21 -6.23 -11.27 4.72
C PRO A 21 -6.85 -11.34 6.13
N GLU A 22 -6.73 -12.50 6.78
CA GLU A 22 -7.11 -12.66 8.19
C GLU A 22 -6.24 -11.78 9.11
N GLN A 23 -5.00 -11.52 8.67
CA GLN A 23 -4.01 -10.70 9.37
C GLN A 23 -3.33 -9.72 8.39
N PHE A 24 -3.34 -8.43 8.74
CA PHE A 24 -2.77 -7.39 7.88
C PHE A 24 -1.32 -7.06 8.19
N THR A 25 -0.95 -7.04 9.47
CA THR A 25 0.40 -6.75 9.96
C THR A 25 1.23 -8.03 10.05
N ARG A 26 2.56 -7.92 10.11
CA ARG A 26 3.44 -9.11 10.20
C ARG A 26 3.40 -9.79 11.58
N ASN A 27 3.26 -9.01 12.64
CA ASN A 27 3.31 -9.50 14.02
C ASN A 27 2.43 -8.62 14.93
N PRO A 28 1.10 -8.79 14.90
CA PRO A 28 0.18 -7.97 15.69
C PRO A 28 0.41 -8.15 17.20
N ASP A 29 0.82 -9.34 17.65
CA ASP A 29 1.01 -9.67 19.06
C ASP A 29 2.32 -9.14 19.68
N HIS A 30 3.15 -8.42 18.92
CA HIS A 30 4.43 -7.90 19.39
C HIS A 30 4.28 -6.87 20.53
N CYS A 31 3.36 -5.92 20.36
CA CYS A 31 3.06 -4.86 21.32
C CYS A 31 1.70 -4.23 21.01
N CYS A 32 1.21 -3.35 21.90
CA CYS A 32 -0.09 -2.69 21.72
C CYS A 32 -0.17 -1.85 20.43
N GLU A 33 0.91 -1.20 20.01
CA GLU A 33 0.95 -0.42 18.76
C GLU A 33 0.75 -1.30 17.52
N CYS A 34 1.37 -2.49 17.49
CA CYS A 34 1.16 -3.43 16.39
C CYS A 34 -0.28 -3.94 16.34
N GLN A 35 -0.91 -4.17 17.49
CA GLN A 35 -2.33 -4.53 17.56
C GLN A 35 -3.24 -3.37 17.14
N GLU A 36 -2.93 -2.13 17.53
CA GLU A 36 -3.68 -0.95 17.10
C GLU A 36 -3.62 -0.78 15.57
N HIS A 37 -2.43 -0.96 14.96
CA HIS A 37 -2.30 -0.97 13.51
C HIS A 37 -3.15 -2.06 12.86
N GLU A 38 -3.12 -3.28 13.39
CA GLU A 38 -3.93 -4.40 12.92
C GLU A 38 -5.43 -4.08 12.99
N ASP A 39 -5.90 -3.54 14.11
CA ASP A 39 -7.30 -3.18 14.32
C ASP A 39 -7.74 -2.06 13.38
N THR A 40 -6.91 -1.03 13.18
CA THR A 40 -7.18 0.03 12.21
C THR A 40 -7.31 -0.53 10.81
N LEU A 41 -6.38 -1.40 10.40
CA LEU A 41 -6.39 -1.99 9.06
C LEU A 41 -7.60 -2.92 8.84
N LYS A 42 -8.00 -3.70 9.85
CA LYS A 42 -9.20 -4.54 9.82
C LYS A 42 -10.51 -3.76 9.69
N ASN A 43 -10.54 -2.53 10.20
CA ASN A 43 -11.73 -1.67 10.17
C ASN A 43 -11.81 -0.77 8.92
N LYS A 44 -10.87 -0.91 7.97
CA LYS A 44 -10.79 -0.10 6.77
C LYS A 44 -10.84 -0.95 5.50
N THR A 45 -11.26 -0.33 4.41
CA THR A 45 -11.21 -0.91 3.06
C THR A 45 -10.33 -0.03 2.18
N PRO A 46 -9.92 -0.50 0.98
CA PRO A 46 -9.14 0.32 0.07
C PRO A 46 -9.83 1.65 -0.31
N GLU A 47 -11.16 1.67 -0.27
CA GLU A 47 -12.01 2.84 -0.55
C GLU A 47 -12.12 3.81 0.62
N THR A 48 -11.97 3.34 1.87
CA THR A 48 -12.23 4.16 3.07
C THR A 48 -10.99 4.56 3.85
N ILE A 49 -9.84 3.93 3.63
CA ILE A 49 -8.58 4.29 4.28
C ILE A 49 -8.02 5.61 3.70
N GLY A 50 -7.48 6.47 4.56
CA GLY A 50 -7.01 7.81 4.23
C GLY A 50 -5.53 8.03 4.55
N LEU A 51 -5.06 9.27 4.32
CA LEU A 51 -3.74 9.73 4.74
C LEU A 51 -3.60 9.84 6.26
N GLU A 52 -4.71 9.98 7.00
CA GLU A 52 -4.67 9.95 8.47
C GLU A 52 -4.19 8.60 8.99
N GLU A 53 -4.57 7.50 8.31
CA GLU A 53 -4.10 6.16 8.64
C GLU A 53 -2.79 5.81 7.96
N LEU A 54 -2.66 5.96 6.64
CA LEU A 54 -1.49 5.47 5.88
C LEU A 54 -0.43 6.54 5.58
N GLY A 55 -0.65 7.80 5.93
CA GLY A 55 0.25 8.90 5.60
C GLY A 55 0.84 9.62 6.82
N ASN A 56 0.58 9.11 8.03
CA ASN A 56 1.00 9.74 9.27
C ASN A 56 2.46 9.35 9.61
N PRO A 57 3.45 10.26 9.53
CA PRO A 57 4.86 9.90 9.72
C PRO A 57 5.20 9.41 11.14
N GLY A 58 4.38 9.75 12.13
CA GLY A 58 4.55 9.31 13.51
C GLY A 58 3.83 8.01 13.85
N TRP A 59 2.98 7.51 12.94
CA TRP A 59 2.13 6.34 13.13
C TRP A 59 1.67 5.81 11.75
N ASP A 60 2.54 5.12 11.01
CA ASP A 60 2.20 4.60 9.67
C ASP A 60 2.14 3.05 9.67
N PRO A 61 0.94 2.45 9.65
CA PRO A 61 0.74 1.01 9.54
C PRO A 61 1.38 0.40 8.28
N ALA A 62 1.63 1.20 7.23
CA ALA A 62 2.24 0.72 5.98
C ALA A 62 3.63 0.13 6.20
N ALA A 63 4.35 0.55 7.24
CA ALA A 63 5.63 -0.05 7.63
C ALA A 63 5.48 -1.51 8.11
N PHE A 64 4.35 -1.83 8.75
CA PHE A 64 4.12 -3.12 9.41
C PHE A 64 3.29 -4.10 8.59
N LEU A 65 2.73 -3.68 7.46
CA LEU A 65 1.96 -4.53 6.56
C LEU A 65 2.75 -5.78 6.14
N SER A 66 2.07 -6.92 6.23
CA SER A 66 2.43 -8.17 5.57
C SER A 66 2.39 -7.98 4.05
N PRO A 67 3.03 -8.85 3.24
CA PRO A 67 2.93 -8.77 1.79
C PRO A 67 1.49 -8.84 1.26
N GLN A 68 0.64 -9.64 1.91
CA GLN A 68 -0.78 -9.78 1.58
C GLN A 68 -1.57 -8.51 1.91
N GLY A 69 -1.37 -7.94 3.10
CA GLY A 69 -2.00 -6.68 3.50
C GLY A 69 -1.58 -5.52 2.61
N PHE A 70 -0.30 -5.47 2.24
CA PHE A 70 0.22 -4.47 1.30
C PHE A 70 -0.41 -4.63 -0.09
N CYS A 71 -0.58 -5.86 -0.58
CA CYS A 71 -1.28 -6.15 -1.83
C CYS A 71 -2.75 -5.70 -1.80
N TYR A 72 -3.45 -5.96 -0.69
CA TYR A 72 -4.85 -5.57 -0.49
C TYR A 72 -5.05 -4.05 -0.51
N PHE A 73 -4.20 -3.29 0.20
CA PHE A 73 -4.29 -1.83 0.26
C PHE A 73 -3.59 -1.10 -0.89
N PHE A 74 -2.92 -1.81 -1.81
CA PHE A 74 -2.20 -1.18 -2.92
C PHE A 74 -3.05 -0.20 -3.75
N PRO A 75 -4.32 -0.50 -4.13
CA PRO A 75 -5.17 0.47 -4.81
C PRO A 75 -5.42 1.74 -4.00
N ALA A 76 -5.54 1.62 -2.68
CA ALA A 76 -5.71 2.75 -1.78
C ALA A 76 -4.46 3.64 -1.79
N MET A 77 -3.27 3.03 -1.70
CA MET A 77 -2.01 3.77 -1.74
C MET A 77 -1.84 4.53 -3.07
N VAL A 78 -2.18 3.90 -4.20
CA VAL A 78 -2.19 4.57 -5.51
C VAL A 78 -3.16 5.75 -5.51
N ARG A 79 -4.37 5.57 -4.99
CA ARG A 79 -5.36 6.64 -4.87
C ARG A 79 -4.85 7.81 -4.03
N LEU A 80 -4.32 7.51 -2.84
CA LEU A 80 -3.78 8.52 -1.93
C LEU A 80 -2.60 9.27 -2.54
N VAL A 81 -1.69 8.59 -3.26
CA VAL A 81 -0.61 9.25 -4.01
C VAL A 81 -1.16 10.23 -5.04
N LEU A 82 -2.19 9.85 -5.79
CA LEU A 82 -2.80 10.70 -6.82
C LEU A 82 -3.57 11.89 -6.23
N GLU A 83 -4.26 11.70 -5.10
CA GLU A 83 -4.96 12.76 -4.36
C GLU A 83 -4.00 13.76 -3.71
N ASP A 84 -2.81 13.30 -3.33
CA ASP A 84 -1.81 14.02 -2.57
C ASP A 84 -0.64 14.58 -3.39
N LEU A 85 -0.64 14.43 -4.72
CA LEU A 85 0.50 14.83 -5.58
C LEU A 85 1.05 16.22 -5.23
N GLY A 86 2.20 16.24 -4.57
CA GLY A 86 2.95 17.45 -4.20
C GLY A 86 2.44 18.21 -2.96
N LYS A 87 1.49 17.65 -2.20
CA LYS A 87 0.94 18.28 -0.99
C LYS A 87 1.62 17.77 0.28
N THR A 88 1.98 16.49 0.35
CA THR A 88 2.74 15.91 1.47
C THR A 88 3.88 15.02 0.99
N ALA A 89 4.61 14.42 1.94
CA ALA A 89 5.67 13.45 1.69
C ALA A 89 5.14 12.01 1.46
N TYR A 90 3.82 11.81 1.31
CA TYR A 90 3.24 10.47 1.20
C TYR A 90 3.78 9.67 0.01
N VAL A 91 4.02 10.34 -1.12
CA VAL A 91 4.61 9.70 -2.31
C VAL A 91 5.97 9.08 -1.98
N GLU A 92 6.80 9.78 -1.21
CA GLU A 92 8.12 9.29 -0.80
C GLU A 92 7.99 8.08 0.15
N SER A 93 7.07 8.13 1.11
CA SER A 93 6.77 6.99 2.00
C SER A 93 6.32 5.75 1.21
N PHE A 94 5.36 5.91 0.31
CA PHE A 94 4.87 4.82 -0.54
C PHE A 94 6.00 4.20 -1.37
N LEU A 95 6.81 5.03 -2.03
CA LEU A 95 7.93 4.55 -2.84
C LEU A 95 8.99 3.84 -2.01
N PHE A 96 9.30 4.35 -0.81
CA PHE A 96 10.18 3.70 0.14
C PHE A 96 9.69 2.29 0.45
N HIS A 97 8.44 2.14 0.86
CA HIS A 97 7.85 0.84 1.21
C HIS A 97 7.78 -0.17 0.05
N LEU A 98 7.64 0.33 -1.18
CA LEU A 98 7.61 -0.51 -2.37
C LEU A 98 9.01 -0.94 -2.85
N ALA A 99 10.06 -0.17 -2.56
CA ALA A 99 11.39 -0.36 -3.15
C ALA A 99 12.55 -0.59 -2.15
N TRP A 100 12.32 -0.57 -0.84
CA TRP A 100 13.40 -0.44 0.15
C TRP A 100 14.55 -1.47 0.04
N ASP A 101 14.25 -2.73 -0.31
CA ASP A 101 15.22 -3.82 -0.50
C ASP A 101 15.40 -4.20 -2.00
N GLY A 102 15.08 -3.26 -2.90
CA GLY A 102 15.19 -3.46 -4.34
C GLY A 102 14.51 -4.75 -4.82
N PRO A 103 15.21 -5.62 -5.59
CA PRO A 103 14.67 -6.91 -6.02
C PRO A 103 14.36 -7.91 -4.89
N GLY A 104 14.94 -7.73 -3.71
CA GLY A 104 14.72 -8.58 -2.53
C GLY A 104 13.48 -8.24 -1.71
N ASN A 105 12.83 -7.10 -1.99
CA ASN A 105 11.66 -6.65 -1.25
C ASN A 105 10.53 -7.71 -1.30
N GLU A 106 10.21 -8.29 -0.15
CA GLU A 106 9.21 -9.34 -0.01
C GLU A 106 7.81 -8.94 -0.54
N ARG A 107 7.44 -7.66 -0.48
CA ARG A 107 6.16 -7.15 -1.00
C ARG A 107 6.17 -7.22 -2.52
N TYR A 108 7.27 -6.78 -3.13
CA TYR A 108 7.48 -6.86 -4.56
C TYR A 108 7.55 -8.32 -5.04
N LEU A 109 8.21 -9.20 -4.28
CA LEU A 109 8.28 -10.64 -4.56
C LEU A 109 6.93 -11.34 -4.38
N PHE A 110 6.04 -10.83 -3.53
CA PHE A 110 4.70 -11.36 -3.38
C PHE A 110 3.79 -11.06 -4.59
N PHE A 111 4.03 -9.93 -5.26
CA PHE A 111 3.23 -9.55 -6.43
C PHE A 111 3.39 -10.54 -7.59
N SER A 112 2.28 -10.79 -8.29
CA SER A 112 2.28 -11.45 -9.59
C SER A 112 3.09 -10.67 -10.63
N GLU A 113 3.45 -11.32 -11.74
CA GLU A 113 4.19 -10.66 -12.82
C GLU A 113 3.45 -9.42 -13.36
N ALA A 114 2.13 -9.49 -13.51
CA ALA A 114 1.32 -8.37 -13.98
C ALA A 114 1.35 -7.17 -13.01
N GLN A 115 1.24 -7.43 -11.70
CA GLN A 115 1.34 -6.41 -10.64
C GLN A 115 2.74 -5.79 -10.56
N ARG A 116 3.80 -6.60 -10.68
CA ARG A 116 5.19 -6.08 -10.74
C ARG A 116 5.42 -5.20 -11.96
N ARG A 117 4.83 -5.56 -13.10
CA ARG A 117 4.94 -4.77 -14.34
C ARG A 117 4.24 -3.42 -14.21
N SER A 118 3.08 -3.33 -13.56
CA SER A 118 2.40 -2.05 -13.35
C SER A 118 3.20 -1.11 -12.44
N CYS A 119 3.84 -1.63 -11.38
CA CYS A 119 4.71 -0.84 -10.49
C CYS A 119 5.88 -0.18 -11.25
N ARG A 120 6.49 -0.91 -12.21
CA ARG A 120 7.58 -0.38 -13.04
C ARG A 120 7.15 0.76 -13.97
N ILE A 121 5.89 0.75 -14.42
CA ILE A 121 5.35 1.83 -15.25
C ILE A 121 5.12 3.07 -14.36
N PHE A 122 4.66 2.86 -13.12
CA PHE A 122 4.42 3.94 -12.15
C PHE A 122 5.71 4.71 -11.81
N TRP A 123 6.85 4.02 -11.73
CA TRP A 123 8.16 4.64 -11.50
C TRP A 123 8.77 5.43 -12.67
N ARG A 124 8.31 5.20 -13.90
CA ARG A 124 8.95 5.77 -15.12
C ARG A 124 8.22 6.97 -15.70
N THR A 125 7.16 7.44 -15.06
CA THR A 125 6.24 8.43 -15.61
C THR A 125 6.12 9.66 -14.76
#